data_AF-A0AAV5AW69-F1
#
_entry.id   AF-A0AAV5AW69-F1
#
_cell.length_a   1.000
_cell.length_b   1.000
_cell.length_c   1.000
_cell.angle_alpha   90.00
_cell.angle_beta   90.00
_cell.angle_gamma   90.00
#
_symmetry.space_group_name_H-M   'P 1'
#
loop_
_entity.id
_entity.type
_entity.pdbx_description
1 polymer ?
#
loop_
_entity_poly.entity_id
_entity_poly.type
_entity_poly.pdbx_seq_one_letter_code
_entity_poly.pdbx_strand_id
1 'polypeptide(L)' 'MKKIRVHPEIRQEIAKEFSVTRQTVDMSLKCVFNSDKAKSIRKRAKELLIKESEKIEY' A
#
# COMPACT_ATOMS: atom_id res chain seq x y z
N MET A 1 -15.88 -0.06 -6.02
CA MET A 1 -14.77 0.90 -5.79
C MET A 1 -13.44 0.21 -6.05
N LYS A 2 -12.48 0.89 -6.70
CA LYS A 2 -11.12 0.36 -6.92
C LYS A 2 -10.41 0.25 -5.56
N LYS A 3 -9.87 -0.92 -5.22
CA LYS A 3 -9.14 -1.14 -3.96
C LYS A 3 -7.90 -1.97 -4.23
N ILE A 4 -6.74 -1.50 -3.79
CA ILE A 4 -5.51 -2.27 -3.81
C ILE A 4 -5.52 -3.19 -2.58
N ARG A 5 -5.43 -4.50 -2.80
CA ARG A 5 -5.36 -5.50 -1.73
C ARG A 5 -3.90 -5.90 -1.54
N VAL A 6 -3.42 -5.77 -0.31
CA VAL A 6 -2.05 -6.17 0.09
C VAL A 6 -2.10 -6.93 1.41
N HIS A 7 -1.08 -7.77 1.64
CA HIS A 7 -0.89 -8.50 2.88
C HIS A 7 -0.82 -7.53 4.08
N PRO A 8 -1.33 -7.90 5.28
CA PRO A 8 -1.30 -7.03 6.46
C PRO A 8 0.09 -6.54 6.87
N GLU A 9 1.14 -7.30 6.56
CA GLU A 9 2.54 -6.94 6.81
C GLU A 9 2.99 -5.78 5.92
N ILE A 10 2.69 -5.84 4.61
CA ILE A 10 2.95 -4.75 3.66
C ILE A 10 2.27 -3.46 4.14
N ARG A 11 1.04 -3.54 4.69
CA ARG A 11 0.36 -2.36 5.25
C ARG A 11 1.08 -1.79 6.47
N GLN A 12 1.65 -2.66 7.29
CA GLN A 12 2.38 -2.30 8.49
C GLN A 12 3.71 -1.63 8.13
N GLU A 13 4.40 -2.15 7.12
CA GLU A 13 5.62 -1.58 6.56
C GLU A 13 5.36 -0.18 6.01
N ILE A 14 4.36 -0.02 5.12
CA ILE A 14 3.98 1.29 4.57
C ILE A 14 3.58 2.27 5.69
N ALA A 15 2.84 1.80 6.70
CA ALA A 15 2.45 2.66 7.83
C ALA A 15 3.69 3.20 8.57
N LYS A 16 4.70 2.35 8.79
CA LYS A 16 5.97 2.76 9.40
C LYS A 16 6.75 3.73 8.50
N GLU A 17 6.90 3.41 7.21
CA GLU A 17 7.64 4.25 6.25
C GLU A 17 7.08 5.67 6.15
N PHE A 18 5.75 5.80 6.11
CA PHE A 18 5.08 7.09 6.00
C PHE A 18 4.79 7.76 7.35
N SER A 19 5.19 7.13 8.47
CA SER A 19 4.86 7.58 9.83
C SER A 19 3.38 7.89 10.02
N VAL A 20 2.51 6.99 9.54
CA VAL A 20 1.04 7.10 9.63
C VAL A 20 0.43 5.88 10.29
N THR A 21 -0.83 6.01 10.70
CA THR A 21 -1.58 4.86 11.21
C THR A 21 -1.95 3.88 10.08
N ARG A 22 -2.16 2.61 10.43
CA ARG A 22 -2.68 1.59 9.51
C ARG A 22 -4.00 2.00 8.85
N GLN A 23 -4.87 2.70 9.58
CA GLN A 23 -6.15 3.20 9.06
C GLN A 23 -5.93 4.17 7.89
N THR A 24 -4.94 5.07 7.98
CA THR A 24 -4.59 6.01 6.91
C THR A 24 -4.11 5.26 5.66
N VAL A 25 -3.33 4.19 5.83
CA VAL A 25 -2.91 3.32 4.73
C VAL A 25 -4.12 2.61 4.12
N ASP A 26 -4.99 1.98 4.93
CA ASP A 26 -6.19 1.29 4.45
C ASP A 26 -7.13 2.22 3.67
N MET A 27 -7.32 3.46 4.15
CA MET A 27 -8.12 4.47 3.46
C MET A 27 -7.48 4.92 2.14
N SER A 28 -6.15 5.06 2.12
CA SER A 28 -5.41 5.39 0.91
C SER A 28 -5.52 4.28 -0.15
N LEU A 29 -5.48 3.01 0.27
CA LEU A 29 -5.60 1.82 -0.59
C LEU A 29 -7.02 1.61 -1.13
N LYS A 30 -8.06 2.13 -0.47
CA LYS A 30 -9.46 2.13 -0.97
C LYS A 30 -9.69 3.12 -2.12
N CYS A 31 -8.68 3.89 -2.52
CA CYS A 31 -8.76 4.85 -3.63
C CYS A 31 -9.85 5.93 -3.50
N VAL A 32 -10.33 6.21 -2.27
CA VAL A 32 -11.41 7.18 -2.03
C VAL A 32 -10.91 8.61 -2.15
N PHE A 33 -9.72 8.91 -1.62
CA PHE A 33 -9.14 10.26 -1.59
C PHE A 33 -7.91 10.36 -2.46
N ASN A 34 -7.72 11.43 -3.24
CA ASN A 34 -6.59 11.57 -4.18
C ASN A 34 -5.51 12.56 -3.74
N SER A 35 -5.28 12.69 -2.43
CA SER A 35 -4.17 13.49 -1.91
C SER A 35 -2.82 12.91 -2.38
N ASP A 36 -1.79 13.75 -2.44
CA ASP A 36 -0.47 13.31 -2.88
C ASP A 36 0.12 12.24 -1.95
N LYS A 37 -0.15 12.35 -0.64
CA LYS A 37 0.19 11.29 0.33
C LYS A 37 -0.50 9.96 -0.01
N ALA A 38 -1.78 9.97 -0.37
CA ALA A 38 -2.50 8.76 -0.75
C ALA A 38 -1.96 8.17 -2.07
N LYS A 39 -1.59 9.01 -3.04
CA LYS A 39 -0.92 8.56 -4.28
C LYS A 39 0.43 7.92 -3.97
N SER A 40 1.25 8.52 -3.11
CA SER A 40 2.54 7.96 -2.70
C SER A 40 2.39 6.62 -1.98
N ILE A 41 1.42 6.49 -1.08
CA ILE A 41 1.09 5.22 -0.41
C ILE A 41 0.70 4.14 -1.44
N ARG A 42 -0.12 4.48 -2.44
CA ARG A 42 -0.50 3.52 -3.51
C ARG A 42 0.69 3.12 -4.37
N LYS A 43 1.54 4.09 -4.73
CA LYS A 43 2.75 3.82 -5.50
C LYS A 43 3.64 2.84 -4.75
N ARG A 44 3.86 3.07 -3.45
CA ARG A 44 4.65 2.18 -2.60
C ARG A 44 4.03 0.79 -2.47
N ALA A 45 2.71 0.71 -2.27
CA ALA A 45 2.01 -0.56 -2.25
C ALA A 45 2.17 -1.35 -3.56
N LYS A 46 2.16 -0.67 -4.71
CA LYS A 46 2.42 -1.29 -6.01
C LYS A 46 3.84 -1.84 -6.11
N GLU A 47 4.84 -1.07 -5.69
CA GLU A 47 6.25 -1.50 -5.69
C GLU A 47 6.46 -2.76 -4.85
N LEU A 48 5.89 -2.81 -3.64
CA LEU A 48 6.02 -3.96 -2.75
C LEU A 48 5.33 -5.20 -3.30
N LEU A 49 4.16 -5.06 -3.93
CA LEU A 49 3.48 -6.17 -4.60
C LEU A 49 4.30 -6.74 -5.77
N ILE A 50 4.95 -5.88 -6.56
CA ILE A 50 5.80 -6.33 -7.67
C ILE A 50 7.00 -7.11 -7.13
N LYS A 51 7.68 -6.57 -6.11
CA LYS A 51 8.78 -7.29 -5.44
C LYS A 51 8.35 -8.63 -4.88
N GLU A 52 7.14 -8.72 -4.34
CA GLU A 52 6.61 -9.98 -3.84
C GLU A 52 6.33 -10.97 -4.97
N SER A 53 5.82 -10.49 -6.11
CA SER A 53 5.62 -11.33 -7.29
C SER A 53 6.93 -11.85 -7.90
N GLU A 54 8.02 -11.09 -7.80
CA GLU A 54 9.35 -11.50 -8.29
C GLU A 54 9.97 -12.65 -7.48
N LYS A 55 9.53 -12.86 -6.23
CA LYS A 55 10.00 -13.96 -5.38
C LYS A 55 9.28 -15.28 -5.65
N ILE A 56 8.24 -15.28 -6.47
CA ILE A 56 7.48 -16.48 -6.80
C ILE A 56 8.32 -17.30 -7.77
N GLU A 57 8.96 -18.35 -7.26
CA GLU A 57 9.61 -19.38 -8.07
C GLU A 57 8.56 -20.40 -8.54
N TYR A 58 8.66 -20.83 -9.80
CA TYR A 58 7.73 -21.76 -10.47
C TYR A 58 8.43 -23.04 -10.89
#